data_AF-A0A0F2J868-F1
#
_entry.id   AF-A0A0F2J868-F1
#
_cell.length_a   1.000
_cell.length_b   1.000
_cell.length_c   1.000
_cell.angle_alpha   90.00
_cell.angle_beta   90.00
_cell.angle_gamma   90.00
#
_symmetry.space_group_name_H-M   'P 1'
#
loop_
_entity.id
_entity.type
_entity.pdbx_description
1 polymer ?
#
loop_
_entity_poly.entity_id
_entity_poly.type
_entity_poly.pdbx_seq_one_letter_code
_entity_poly.pdbx_strand_id
1 'polypeptide(L)'
;MRNSNTQKALEKVYEGKRAATLEKIKTAIQDIRSTGEKLTISQLCKLTGLSNAVFYKPHVQAILINEPEWRKTTSTRSSISSNEVLEKSNAELLKQLEMEKSKKQDLEIALERKNNRIKKYESEIAEKDTELELLRGKYHSLLTRIDQLRGLEGLEINII
;
A
#
# COMPACT_ATOMS: atom_id res chain seq x y z
N MET A 1 -34.10 -28.87 8.81
CA MET A 1 -34.27 -28.22 7.48
C MET A 1 -35.61 -27.47 7.38
N ARG A 2 -35.88 -26.50 8.26
CA ARG A 2 -37.09 -25.65 8.20
C ARG A 2 -36.65 -24.21 8.47
N ASN A 3 -36.34 -23.43 7.43
CA ASN A 3 -36.35 -21.94 7.51
C ASN A 3 -36.03 -21.20 6.19
N SER A 4 -35.53 -21.88 5.16
CA SER A 4 -35.13 -21.20 3.91
C SER A 4 -36.33 -20.65 3.11
N ASN A 5 -37.42 -21.41 3.01
CA ASN A 5 -38.57 -21.00 2.20
C ASN A 5 -39.40 -19.89 2.87
N THR A 6 -39.50 -19.89 4.20
CA THR A 6 -40.17 -18.84 4.97
C THR A 6 -39.39 -17.52 4.94
N GLN A 7 -38.06 -17.58 5.03
CA GLN A 7 -37.21 -16.40 4.93
C GLN A 7 -37.26 -15.76 3.54
N LYS A 8 -37.19 -16.57 2.47
CA LYS A 8 -37.36 -16.08 1.08
C LYS A 8 -38.73 -15.45 0.83
N ALA A 9 -39.79 -16.02 1.41
CA ALA A 9 -41.14 -15.46 1.29
C ALA A 9 -41.26 -14.10 2.01
N LEU A 10 -40.65 -13.96 3.18
CA LEU A 10 -40.61 -12.70 3.92
C LEU A 10 -39.81 -11.63 3.18
N GLU A 11 -38.62 -11.97 2.68
CA GLU A 11 -37.77 -11.07 1.88
C GLU A 11 -38.53 -10.52 0.67
N LYS A 12 -39.26 -11.38 -0.06
CA LYS A 12 -40.08 -10.96 -1.21
C LYS A 12 -41.19 -9.97 -0.81
N VAL A 13 -41.81 -10.15 0.35
CA VAL A 13 -42.82 -9.21 0.87
C VAL A 13 -42.19 -7.87 1.27
N TYR A 14 -41.01 -7.89 1.89
CA TYR A 14 -40.28 -6.66 2.24
C TYR A 14 -39.78 -5.91 1.00
N GLU A 15 -39.32 -6.63 -0.03
CA GLU A 15 -38.95 -6.04 -1.32
C GLU A 15 -40.12 -5.36 -2.00
N GLY A 16 -41.31 -5.98 -1.99
CA GLY A 16 -42.53 -5.36 -2.52
C GLY A 16 -42.89 -4.07 -1.79
N LYS A 17 -42.82 -4.05 -0.46
CA LYS A 17 -43.05 -2.84 0.34
C LYS A 17 -42.00 -1.76 0.08
N ARG A 18 -40.74 -2.16 -0.07
CA ARG A 18 -39.62 -1.26 -0.41
C ARG A 18 -39.82 -0.64 -1.79
N ALA A 19 -40.15 -1.44 -2.81
CA ALA A 19 -40.44 -0.96 -4.15
C ALA A 19 -41.60 0.06 -4.16
N ALA A 20 -42.70 -0.24 -3.48
CA ALA A 20 -43.83 0.68 -3.36
C ALA A 20 -43.44 2.02 -2.69
N THR A 21 -42.55 1.96 -1.69
CA THR A 21 -42.03 3.17 -1.03
C THR A 21 -41.15 3.99 -1.96
N LEU A 22 -40.27 3.33 -2.72
CA LEU A 22 -39.39 3.99 -3.68
C LEU A 22 -40.17 4.64 -4.82
N GLU A 23 -41.21 3.99 -5.33
CA GLU A 23 -42.06 4.55 -6.38
C GLU A 23 -42.76 5.82 -5.90
N LYS A 24 -43.33 5.83 -4.68
CA LYS A 24 -43.91 7.05 -4.09
C LYS A 24 -42.90 8.21 -4.02
N ILE A 25 -41.67 7.91 -3.65
CA ILE A 25 -40.60 8.92 -3.55
C ILE A 25 -40.22 9.44 -4.94
N LYS A 26 -40.08 8.56 -5.94
CA LYS A 26 -39.78 8.96 -7.32
C LYS A 26 -40.89 9.83 -7.91
N THR A 27 -42.16 9.46 -7.72
CA THR A 27 -43.30 10.28 -8.17
C THR A 27 -43.24 11.66 -7.53
N ALA A 28 -43.04 11.74 -6.21
CA ALA A 28 -42.94 13.02 -5.53
C ALA A 28 -41.75 13.88 -5.98
N ILE A 29 -40.59 13.27 -6.30
CA ILE A 29 -39.44 13.97 -6.90
C ILE A 29 -39.84 14.56 -8.26
N GLN A 30 -40.50 13.78 -9.11
CA GLN A 30 -40.93 14.21 -10.43
C GLN A 30 -41.95 15.36 -10.35
N ASP A 31 -42.87 15.30 -9.39
CA ASP A 31 -43.86 16.36 -9.15
C ASP A 31 -43.18 17.66 -8.72
N ILE A 32 -42.24 17.61 -7.77
CA ILE A 32 -41.46 18.78 -7.32
C ILE A 32 -40.64 19.38 -8.46
N ARG A 33 -40.11 18.52 -9.34
CA ARG A 33 -39.36 18.95 -10.52
C ARG A 33 -40.27 19.65 -11.53
N SER A 34 -41.48 19.16 -11.73
CA SER A 34 -42.45 19.77 -12.66
C SER A 34 -42.89 21.17 -12.21
N THR A 35 -42.87 21.44 -10.90
CA THR A 35 -43.16 22.76 -10.34
C THR A 35 -41.94 23.69 -10.29
N GLY A 36 -40.74 23.19 -10.59
CA GLY A 36 -39.48 23.95 -10.52
C GLY A 36 -39.06 24.33 -9.11
N GLU A 37 -39.62 23.67 -8.09
CA GLU A 37 -39.28 23.91 -6.70
C GLU A 37 -38.04 23.11 -6.29
N LYS A 38 -37.29 23.60 -5.29
CA LYS A 38 -36.11 22.88 -4.79
C LYS A 38 -36.52 21.58 -4.10
N LEU A 39 -35.78 20.51 -4.32
CA LEU A 39 -36.01 19.22 -3.66
C LEU A 39 -35.59 19.26 -2.16
N THR A 40 -36.56 19.35 -1.25
CA THR A 40 -36.31 19.25 0.21
C THR A 40 -37.03 18.07 0.87
N ILE A 41 -36.47 17.58 1.99
CA ILE A 41 -37.11 16.53 2.81
C ILE A 41 -38.51 16.94 3.27
N SER A 42 -38.72 18.23 3.57
CA SER A 42 -40.03 18.74 4.01
C SER A 42 -41.09 18.59 2.92
N GLN A 43 -40.78 18.94 1.66
CA GLN A 43 -41.70 18.74 0.54
C GLN A 43 -41.91 17.27 0.26
N LEU A 44 -40.86 16.45 0.29
CA LEU A 44 -40.99 15.01 0.12
C LEU A 44 -41.89 14.38 1.20
N CYS A 45 -41.77 14.79 2.46
CA CYS A 45 -42.68 14.35 3.53
C CYS A 45 -44.14 14.77 3.25
N LYS A 46 -44.35 16.02 2.80
CA LYS A 46 -45.69 16.54 2.48
C LYS A 46 -46.36 15.79 1.33
N LEU A 47 -45.62 15.49 0.25
CA LEU A 47 -46.17 14.83 -0.94
C LEU A 47 -46.32 13.32 -0.77
N THR A 48 -45.36 12.67 -0.11
CA THR A 48 -45.38 11.20 0.03
C THR A 48 -46.13 10.72 1.27
N GLY A 49 -46.35 11.59 2.26
CA GLY A 49 -46.86 11.23 3.58
C GLY A 49 -45.93 10.33 4.40
N LEU A 50 -44.69 10.12 3.93
CA LEU A 50 -43.70 9.29 4.62
C LEU A 50 -43.06 10.07 5.76
N SER A 51 -42.74 9.36 6.84
CA SER A 51 -41.97 9.93 7.94
C SER A 51 -40.59 10.37 7.46
N ASN A 52 -40.09 11.47 8.04
CA ASN A 52 -38.75 11.99 7.80
C ASN A 52 -37.67 10.89 7.92
N ALA A 53 -37.81 9.97 8.89
CA ALA A 53 -36.87 8.87 9.11
C ALA A 53 -36.70 7.92 7.90
N VAL A 54 -37.72 7.80 7.03
CA VAL A 54 -37.67 6.95 5.83
C VAL A 54 -36.62 7.46 4.84
N PHE A 55 -36.48 8.79 4.74
CA PHE A 55 -35.54 9.42 3.81
C PHE A 55 -34.07 9.21 4.19
N TYR A 56 -33.77 8.82 5.43
CA TYR A 56 -32.41 8.49 5.88
C TYR A 56 -32.05 7.02 5.71
N LYS A 57 -32.97 6.17 5.22
CA LYS A 57 -32.65 4.75 4.96
C LYS A 57 -31.67 4.64 3.79
N PRO A 58 -30.70 3.69 3.82
CA PRO A 58 -29.64 3.60 2.82
C PRO A 58 -30.16 3.50 1.38
N HIS A 59 -31.23 2.74 1.19
CA HIS A 59 -31.81 2.52 -0.13
C HIS A 59 -32.60 3.71 -0.69
N VAL A 60 -33.06 4.62 0.17
CA VAL A 60 -33.73 5.86 -0.25
C VAL A 60 -32.67 6.93 -0.55
N GLN A 61 -31.67 7.06 0.32
CA GLN A 61 -30.52 7.94 0.11
C GLN A 61 -29.79 7.65 -1.20
N ALA A 62 -29.66 6.37 -1.57
CA ALA A 62 -29.04 5.98 -2.85
C ALA A 62 -29.75 6.58 -4.08
N ILE A 63 -31.06 6.83 -4.01
CA ILE A 63 -31.80 7.51 -5.09
C ILE A 63 -31.59 9.01 -4.99
N LEU A 64 -31.82 9.57 -3.80
CA LEU A 64 -31.76 11.02 -3.58
C LEU A 64 -30.38 11.63 -3.88
N ILE A 65 -29.28 10.93 -3.56
CA ILE A 65 -27.91 11.40 -3.85
C ILE A 65 -27.66 11.56 -5.35
N ASN A 66 -28.35 10.79 -6.18
CA ASN A 66 -28.23 10.87 -7.64
C ASN A 66 -29.12 11.95 -8.24
N GLU A 67 -30.00 12.58 -7.45
CA GLU A 67 -30.85 13.67 -7.94
C GLU A 67 -30.05 14.99 -7.98
N PRO A 68 -30.01 15.69 -9.12
CA PRO A 68 -29.17 16.88 -9.31
C PRO A 68 -29.57 18.05 -8.40
N GLU A 69 -30.83 18.10 -7.99
CA GLU A 69 -31.39 19.15 -7.13
C GLU A 69 -31.28 18.81 -5.64
N TRP A 70 -30.82 17.60 -5.30
CA TRP A 70 -30.62 17.18 -3.93
C TRP A 70 -29.36 17.83 -3.34
N ARG A 71 -29.56 18.82 -2.47
CA ARG A 71 -28.51 19.28 -1.56
C ARG A 71 -28.69 18.62 -0.21
N LYS A 72 -27.68 17.87 0.23
CA LYS A 72 -27.52 17.61 1.66
C LYS A 72 -27.46 18.99 2.32
N THR A 73 -28.46 19.32 3.12
CA THR A 73 -28.34 20.39 4.10
C THR A 73 -27.33 19.91 5.13
N THR A 74 -26.04 20.01 4.79
CA THR A 74 -24.99 20.01 5.79
C THR A 74 -25.30 21.22 6.67
N SER A 75 -25.89 20.94 7.83
CA SER A 75 -25.90 21.87 8.95
C SER A 75 -24.44 22.18 9.28
N THR A 76 -23.91 23.24 8.68
CA THR A 76 -22.62 23.83 9.04
C THR A 76 -22.81 24.56 10.36
N ARG A 77 -22.93 23.77 11.43
CA ARG A 77 -22.86 24.26 12.81
C ARG A 77 -21.82 23.46 13.59
N SER A 78 -20.60 23.35 13.04
CA SER A 78 -19.38 22.92 13.76
C SER A 78 -18.09 23.10 12.92
N SER A 79 -17.92 24.18 12.15
CA SER A 79 -16.81 24.30 11.18
C SER A 79 -15.48 24.88 11.71
N ILE A 80 -15.30 25.01 13.03
CA ILE A 80 -14.05 25.54 13.61
C ILE A 80 -13.08 24.42 14.07
N SER A 81 -13.52 23.17 14.24
CA SER A 81 -12.67 22.11 14.81
C SER A 81 -11.95 21.22 13.79
N SER A 82 -12.57 20.89 12.64
CA SER A 82 -12.01 19.88 11.74
C SER A 82 -10.85 20.39 10.88
N ASN A 83 -10.84 21.66 10.48
CA ASN A 83 -9.81 22.16 9.58
C ASN A 83 -8.47 22.38 10.30
N GLU A 84 -8.51 22.89 11.54
CA GLU A 84 -7.33 23.10 12.37
C GLU A 84 -6.66 21.75 12.77
N VAL A 85 -7.46 20.72 13.01
CA VAL A 85 -6.97 19.36 13.27
C VAL A 85 -6.30 18.77 12.03
N LEU A 86 -6.87 19.01 10.84
CA LEU A 86 -6.26 18.56 9.58
C LEU A 86 -4.96 19.31 9.27
N GLU A 87 -4.88 20.61 9.54
CA GLU A 87 -3.66 21.40 9.36
C GLU A 87 -2.54 20.94 10.29
N LYS A 88 -2.84 20.65 11.56
CA LYS A 88 -1.88 20.07 12.51
C LYS A 88 -1.39 18.70 12.06
N SER A 89 -2.30 17.83 11.61
CA SER A 89 -1.94 16.53 11.05
C SER A 89 -1.05 16.65 9.81
N ASN A 90 -1.33 17.59 8.92
CA ASN A 90 -0.51 17.83 7.73
C ASN A 90 0.89 18.34 8.10
N ALA A 91 0.99 19.23 9.09
CA ALA A 91 2.28 19.72 9.56
C ALA A 91 3.14 18.59 10.18
N GLU A 92 2.53 17.69 10.95
CA GLU A 92 3.20 16.51 11.50
C GLU A 92 3.67 15.54 10.41
N LEU A 93 2.82 15.27 9.42
CA LEU A 93 3.17 14.40 8.29
C LEU A 93 4.33 15.00 7.47
N LEU A 94 4.34 16.31 7.23
CA LEU A 94 5.45 16.98 6.55
C LEU A 94 6.76 16.89 7.34
N LYS A 95 6.70 17.05 8.66
CA LYS A 95 7.87 16.88 9.53
C LYS A 95 8.40 15.45 9.50
N GLN A 96 7.52 14.45 9.56
CA GLN A 96 7.91 13.05 9.44
C GLN A 96 8.54 12.75 8.08
N LEU A 97 7.94 13.25 7.01
CA LEU A 97 8.47 13.08 5.66
C LEU A 97 9.89 13.64 5.54
N GLU A 98 10.16 14.81 6.13
CA GLU A 98 11.49 15.42 6.10
C GLU A 98 12.51 14.62 6.93
N MET A 99 12.11 14.14 8.11
CA MET A 99 12.96 13.28 8.94
C MET A 99 13.31 11.97 8.21
N GLU A 100 12.33 11.32 7.57
CA GLU A 100 12.56 10.07 6.83
C GLU A 100 13.44 10.30 5.59
N LYS A 101 13.31 11.44 4.91
CA LYS A 101 14.22 11.83 3.82
C LYS A 101 15.66 11.96 4.31
N SER A 102 15.89 12.66 5.42
CA SER A 102 17.22 12.81 6.01
C SER A 102 17.81 11.45 6.42
N LYS A 103 17.03 10.60 7.09
CA LYS A 103 17.47 9.24 7.46
C LYS A 103 17.83 8.39 6.25
N LYS A 104 17.02 8.46 5.19
CA LYS A 104 17.30 7.77 3.93
C LYS A 104 18.64 8.21 3.35
N GLN A 105 18.91 9.52 3.35
CA GLN A 105 20.15 10.07 2.82
C GLN A 105 21.38 9.60 3.63
N ASP A 106 21.26 9.56 4.96
CA ASP A 106 22.32 9.04 5.82
C ASP A 106 22.59 7.54 5.58
N LEU A 107 21.52 6.75 5.40
CA LEU A 107 21.62 5.33 5.08
C LEU A 107 22.27 5.09 3.71
N GLU A 108 21.96 5.91 2.70
CA GLU A 108 22.60 5.85 1.38
C GLU A 108 24.10 6.13 1.48
N ILE A 109 24.52 7.14 2.25
CA ILE A 109 25.94 7.44 2.51
C ILE A 109 26.62 6.27 3.23
N ALA A 110 25.97 5.68 4.23
CA ALA A 110 26.52 4.54 4.96
C ALA A 110 26.69 3.30 4.07
N LEU A 111 25.72 3.05 3.19
CA LEU A 111 25.75 1.96 2.22
C LEU A 111 26.90 2.16 1.22
N GLU A 112 27.08 3.36 0.70
CA GLU A 112 28.18 3.69 -0.21
C GLU A 112 29.55 3.48 0.44
N ARG A 113 29.72 3.89 1.70
CA ARG A 113 30.94 3.63 2.47
C ARG A 113 31.22 2.14 2.63
N LYS A 114 30.19 1.32 2.90
CA LYS A 114 30.33 -0.14 3.03
C LYS A 114 30.70 -0.78 1.70
N ASN A 115 30.07 -0.38 0.60
CA ASN A 115 30.39 -0.86 -0.74
C ASN A 115 31.84 -0.56 -1.15
N ASN A 116 32.32 0.66 -0.89
CA ASN A 116 33.71 1.00 -1.18
C ASN A 116 34.70 0.18 -0.34
N ARG A 117 34.33 -0.16 0.90
CA ARG A 117 35.14 -1.03 1.75
C ARG A 117 35.14 -2.49 1.26
N ILE A 118 34.01 -2.99 0.75
CA ILE A 118 33.92 -4.31 0.11
C ILE A 118 34.84 -4.36 -1.11
N LYS A 119 34.73 -3.39 -2.04
CA LYS A 119 35.60 -3.31 -3.22
C LYS A 119 37.08 -3.32 -2.87
N LYS A 120 37.46 -2.60 -1.81
CA LYS A 120 38.84 -2.60 -1.31
C LYS A 120 39.28 -3.99 -0.86
N TYR A 121 38.47 -4.66 -0.04
CA TYR A 121 38.80 -6.01 0.42
C TYR A 121 38.80 -7.05 -0.71
N GLU A 122 37.93 -6.91 -1.70
CA GLU A 122 37.93 -7.76 -2.90
C GLU A 122 39.25 -7.61 -3.69
N SER A 123 39.75 -6.38 -3.84
CA SER A 123 41.05 -6.12 -4.47
C SER A 123 42.21 -6.74 -3.67
N GLU A 124 42.21 -6.56 -2.34
CA GLU A 124 43.24 -7.13 -1.46
C GLU A 124 43.24 -8.66 -1.50
N ILE A 125 42.07 -9.30 -1.54
CA ILE A 125 41.94 -10.75 -1.68
C ILE A 125 42.51 -11.20 -3.02
N ALA A 126 42.14 -10.53 -4.12
CA ALA A 126 42.64 -10.88 -5.45
C ALA A 126 44.18 -10.77 -5.52
N GLU A 127 44.77 -9.70 -4.98
CA GLU A 127 46.22 -9.56 -4.88
C GLU A 127 46.86 -10.70 -4.10
N LYS A 128 46.30 -11.07 -2.95
CA LYS A 128 46.81 -12.17 -2.13
C LYS A 128 46.70 -13.53 -2.81
N ASP A 129 45.64 -13.78 -3.58
CA ASP A 129 45.50 -15.01 -4.36
C ASP A 129 46.58 -15.12 -5.45
N THR A 130 46.89 -14.02 -6.14
CA THR A 130 47.99 -14.00 -7.13
C THR A 130 49.36 -14.24 -6.49
N GLU A 131 49.61 -13.67 -5.31
CA GLU A 131 50.84 -13.88 -4.55
C GLU A 131 51.00 -15.35 -4.13
N LEU A 132 49.91 -15.96 -3.65
CA LEU A 132 49.88 -17.37 -3.29
C LEU A 132 50.14 -18.29 -4.48
N GLU A 133 49.58 -17.99 -5.65
CA GLU A 133 49.79 -18.76 -6.86
C GLU A 133 51.26 -18.71 -7.32
N LEU A 134 51.88 -17.53 -7.28
CA LEU A 134 53.31 -17.36 -7.56
C LEU A 134 54.17 -18.17 -6.59
N LEU A 135 53.84 -18.13 -5.29
CA LEU A 135 54.59 -18.86 -4.27
C LEU A 135 54.45 -20.38 -4.43
N ARG A 136 53.26 -20.87 -4.78
CA ARG A 136 53.02 -22.29 -5.11
C ARG A 136 53.86 -22.72 -6.31
N GLY A 137 53.94 -21.90 -7.36
CA GLY A 137 54.80 -22.16 -8.51
C GLY A 137 56.28 -22.26 -8.14
N LYS A 138 56.79 -21.32 -7.34
CA LYS A 138 58.17 -21.36 -6.83
C LYS A 138 58.44 -22.60 -5.98
N TYR A 139 57.52 -22.94 -5.09
CA TYR A 139 57.60 -24.14 -4.25
C TYR A 139 57.67 -25.41 -5.10
N HIS A 140 56.82 -25.52 -6.13
CA HIS A 140 56.85 -26.65 -7.06
C HIS A 140 58.19 -26.76 -7.81
N SER A 141 58.73 -25.64 -8.30
CA SER A 141 60.05 -25.63 -8.95
C SER A 141 61.17 -26.10 -8.03
N LEU A 142 61.13 -25.70 -6.75
CA LEU A 142 62.10 -26.15 -5.74
C LEU A 142 61.96 -27.65 -5.44
N LEU A 143 60.74 -28.16 -5.29
CA LEU A 143 60.49 -29.60 -5.11
C LEU A 143 61.07 -30.41 -6.27
N THR A 144 60.76 -30.02 -7.50
CA THR A 144 61.31 -30.66 -8.71
C THR A 144 62.83 -30.64 -8.73
N ARG A 145 63.45 -29.53 -8.29
CA ARG A 145 64.92 -29.43 -8.20
C ARG A 145 65.50 -30.35 -7.14
N ILE A 146 64.86 -30.48 -5.98
CA ILE A 146 65.28 -31.41 -4.93
C ILE A 146 65.21 -32.86 -5.43
N ASP A 147 64.13 -33.23 -6.11
CA ASP A 147 63.97 -34.57 -6.67
C ASP A 147 65.03 -34.89 -7.73
N GLN A 148 65.36 -33.92 -8.59
CA GLN A 148 66.47 -34.04 -9.54
C GLN A 148 67.81 -34.27 -8.85
N LEU A 149 68.12 -33.49 -7.80
CA LEU A 149 69.39 -33.62 -7.07
C LEU A 149 69.49 -34.97 -6.36
N ARG A 150 68.41 -35.43 -5.72
CA ARG A 150 68.35 -36.78 -5.11
C ARG A 150 68.53 -37.89 -6.13
N GLY A 151 67.98 -37.73 -7.34
CA GLY A 151 68.19 -38.67 -8.45
C GLY A 151 69.63 -38.72 -8.94
N LEU A 152 70.36 -37.60 -8.87
CA LEU A 152 71.78 -37.50 -9.24
C LEU A 152 72.71 -38.07 -8.16
N GLU A 153 72.44 -37.81 -6.87
CA GLU A 153 73.19 -38.39 -5.75
C GLU A 153 73.12 -39.93 -5.74
N GLY A 154 72.03 -40.52 -6.24
CA GLY A 154 71.93 -41.98 -6.43
C GLY A 154 72.78 -42.54 -7.58
N LEU A 155 73.22 -41.70 -8.51
CA LEU A 155 74.09 -42.08 -9.64
C LEU A 155 75.57 -41.85 -9.33
N GLU A 156 75.92 -40.89 -8.47
CA GLU A 156 77.31 -40.60 -8.09
C GLU A 156 77.95 -41.66 -7.15
N ILE A 157 77.16 -42.54 -6.52
CA ILE A 157 77.67 -43.61 -5.65
C ILE A 157 78.18 -44.83 -6.46
N ASN A 158 78.03 -44.84 -7.79
CA ASN A 158 78.37 -45.97 -8.64
C ASN A 158 79.55 -45.68 -9.60
N ILE A 159 80.64 -45.11 -9.08
CA ILE A 159 81.91 -45.00 -9.81
C ILE A 159 82.99 -45.69 -8.98
N ILE A 160 83.45 -46.84 -9.52
CA ILE A 160 84.58 -47.69 -9.10
C ILE A 160 85.90 -46.90 -9.15
#